data_AF-R9PKU4-F1
#
_entry.id   AF-R9PKU4-F1
#
_cell.length_a   1.000
_cell.length_b   1.000
_cell.length_c   1.000
_cell.angle_alpha   90.00
_cell.angle_beta   90.00
_cell.angle_gamma   90.00
#
_symmetry.space_group_name_H-M   'P 1'
#
loop_
_entity.id
_entity.type
_entity.pdbx_description
1 polymer ?
#
loop_
_entity_poly.entity_id
_entity_poly.type
_entity_poly.pdbx_seq_one_letter_code
_entity_poly.pdbx_strand_id
1 'polypeptide(L)'
;MPDLDSEGYEFFGLKDAQIRGMQIERLEFLMANLAWSKKTLANKANLPTSSVYAKLDREGTSQLTMLDMCAIAKAMDISVVQLLPLTAAEREAGVKPPAKASMLKMWDALLSRNAEQLEVIYQIDKLLHDKKG
;
A
#
# COMPACT_ATOMS: atom_id res chain seq x y z
N MET A 1 -19.41 -20.74 24.59
CA MET A 1 -18.76 -19.71 23.74
C MET A 1 -18.70 -20.30 22.35
N PRO A 2 -19.10 -19.59 21.29
CA PRO A 2 -18.86 -20.10 19.95
C PRO A 2 -17.35 -20.09 19.71
N ASP A 3 -16.80 -21.24 19.34
CA ASP A 3 -15.44 -21.37 18.85
C ASP A 3 -15.33 -20.54 17.56
N LEU A 4 -14.70 -19.37 17.68
CA LEU A 4 -14.28 -18.58 16.53
C LEU A 4 -13.11 -19.34 15.90
N ASP A 5 -13.31 -19.87 14.69
CA ASP A 5 -12.24 -20.39 13.85
C ASP A 5 -11.13 -19.31 13.76
N SER A 6 -10.04 -19.53 14.49
CA SER A 6 -8.88 -18.64 14.53
C SER A 6 -8.13 -18.59 13.19
N GLU A 7 -8.58 -19.35 12.19
CA GLU A 7 -8.17 -19.19 10.80
C GLU A 7 -8.49 -17.77 10.26
N GLY A 8 -9.38 -17.01 10.92
CA GLY A 8 -9.83 -15.69 10.46
C GLY A 8 -8.96 -14.48 10.85
N TYR A 9 -7.97 -14.59 11.75
CA TYR A 9 -7.13 -13.44 12.15
C TYR A 9 -5.64 -13.78 12.05
N GLU A 10 -5.08 -13.62 10.86
CA GLU A 10 -3.68 -13.95 10.54
C GLU A 10 -2.64 -13.34 11.49
N PHE A 11 -2.93 -12.16 12.06
CA PHE A 11 -2.01 -11.46 12.94
C PHE A 11 -2.22 -11.79 14.43
N PHE A 12 -3.19 -12.64 14.77
CA PHE A 12 -3.44 -13.05 16.16
C PHE A 12 -2.28 -13.88 16.72
N GLY A 13 -1.79 -13.51 17.91
CA GLY A 13 -0.66 -14.19 18.56
C GLY A 13 0.73 -13.75 18.08
N LEU A 14 0.82 -12.87 17.07
CA LEU A 14 2.08 -12.24 16.71
C LEU A 14 2.48 -11.17 17.73
N LYS A 15 3.78 -11.06 17.98
CA LYS A 15 4.34 -9.98 18.81
C LYS A 15 4.40 -8.68 18.02
N ASP A 16 4.29 -7.55 18.70
CA ASP A 16 4.40 -6.21 18.10
C ASP A 16 5.65 -6.04 17.24
N ALA A 17 6.79 -6.61 17.68
CA ALA A 17 8.04 -6.57 16.92
C ALA A 17 7.93 -7.27 15.55
N GLN A 18 7.16 -8.37 15.46
CA GLN A 18 6.93 -9.09 14.21
C GLN A 18 6.02 -8.28 13.29
N ILE A 19 4.93 -7.72 13.81
CA ILE A 19 4.00 -6.86 13.06
C ILE A 19 4.73 -5.63 12.52
N ARG A 20 5.58 -5.02 13.35
CA ARG A 20 6.44 -3.90 12.95
C ARG A 20 7.42 -4.30 11.84
N GLY A 21 8.06 -5.46 11.95
CA GLY A 21 8.95 -5.97 10.92
C GLY A 21 8.26 -6.09 9.56
N MET A 22 7.05 -6.66 9.55
CA MET A 22 6.23 -6.79 8.33
C MET A 22 5.81 -5.42 7.77
N GLN A 23 5.49 -4.45 8.63
CA GLN A 23 5.18 -3.08 8.21
C GLN A 23 6.39 -2.38 7.58
N ILE A 24 7.59 -2.56 8.14
CA ILE A 24 8.84 -2.03 7.58
C ILE A 24 9.11 -2.66 6.21
N GLU A 25 8.98 -3.98 6.09
CA GLU A 25 9.11 -4.69 4.82
C GLU A 25 8.15 -4.16 3.75
N ARG A 26 6.89 -3.90 4.15
CA ARG A 26 5.91 -3.31 3.26
C ARG A 26 6.34 -1.93 2.77
N LEU A 27 6.82 -1.07 3.66
CA LEU A 27 7.31 0.26 3.29
C LEU A 27 8.55 0.21 2.39
N GLU A 28 9.49 -0.68 2.68
CA GLU A 28 10.69 -0.88 1.86
C GLU A 28 10.33 -1.35 0.45
N PHE A 29 9.37 -2.27 0.32
CA PHE A 29 8.83 -2.68 -0.98
C PHE A 29 8.22 -1.50 -1.75
N LEU A 30 7.37 -0.70 -1.10
CA LEU A 30 6.73 0.46 -1.73
C LEU A 30 7.77 1.51 -2.16
N MET A 31 8.77 1.76 -1.33
CA MET A 31 9.89 2.64 -1.64
C MET A 31 10.70 2.13 -2.83
N ALA A 32 10.96 0.82 -2.91
CA ALA A 32 11.68 0.22 -4.04
C ALA A 32 10.93 0.43 -5.36
N ASN A 33 9.61 0.25 -5.38
CA ASN A 33 8.77 0.52 -6.56
C ASN A 33 8.81 1.99 -7.02
N LEU A 34 9.01 2.92 -6.09
CA LEU A 34 9.13 4.35 -6.38
C LEU A 34 10.58 4.81 -6.61
N ALA A 35 11.55 3.90 -6.49
CA ALA A 35 12.99 4.20 -6.45
C ALA A 35 13.37 5.25 -5.38
N TRP A 36 12.78 5.16 -4.18
CA TRP A 36 13.01 6.10 -3.07
C TRP A 36 13.97 5.55 -2.02
N SER A 37 14.85 6.43 -1.53
CA SER A 37 15.64 6.19 -0.32
C SER A 37 14.89 6.62 0.94
N LYS A 38 15.35 6.20 2.14
CA LYS A 38 14.79 6.67 3.43
C LYS A 38 14.85 8.21 3.55
N LYS A 39 15.91 8.83 3.02
CA LYS A 39 16.05 10.29 2.94
C LYS A 39 15.01 10.93 2.01
N THR A 40 14.78 10.33 0.84
CA THR A 40 13.77 10.79 -0.11
C THR A 40 12.37 10.72 0.50
N LEU A 41 12.07 9.61 1.19
CA LEU A 41 10.81 9.42 1.90
C LEU A 41 10.63 10.51 2.97
N ALA A 42 11.63 10.72 3.83
CA ALA A 42 11.58 11.73 4.88
C ALA A 42 11.28 13.13 4.32
N ASN A 43 11.98 13.51 3.25
CA ASN A 43 11.79 14.81 2.60
C ASN A 43 10.37 14.95 2.00
N LYS A 44 9.88 13.94 1.27
CA LYS A 44 8.56 14.00 0.63
C LYS A 44 7.40 13.91 1.62
N ALA A 45 7.57 13.16 2.71
CA ALA A 45 6.59 13.06 3.79
C ALA A 45 6.69 14.23 4.80
N ASN A 46 7.67 15.13 4.65
CA ASN A 46 7.96 16.21 5.59
C ASN A 46 8.17 15.69 7.04
N LEU A 47 8.93 14.60 7.17
CA LEU A 47 9.28 13.98 8.45
C LEU A 47 10.77 14.19 8.74
N PRO A 48 11.19 14.30 10.02
CA PRO A 48 12.60 14.36 10.36
C PRO A 48 13.35 13.12 9.87
N THR A 49 14.48 13.31 9.18
CA THR A 49 15.25 12.19 8.62
C THR A 49 15.67 11.20 9.69
N SER A 50 16.19 11.67 10.84
CA SER A 50 16.56 10.80 11.96
C SER A 50 15.39 9.94 12.48
N SER A 51 14.19 10.52 12.53
CA SER A 51 12.96 9.82 12.93
C SER A 51 12.62 8.70 11.95
N VAL A 52 12.68 8.95 10.64
CA VAL A 52 12.42 7.92 9.61
C VAL A 52 13.45 6.80 9.69
N TYR A 53 14.73 7.11 9.89
CA TYR A 53 15.77 6.09 10.03
C TYR A 53 15.56 5.22 11.27
N ALA A 54 15.26 5.83 12.43
CA ALA A 54 15.01 5.10 13.67
C ALA A 54 13.72 4.24 13.60
N LYS A 55 12.65 4.76 12.98
CA LYS A 55 11.37 4.05 12.87
C LYS A 55 11.39 2.93 11.82
N LEU A 56 12.26 3.04 10.80
CA LEU A 56 12.47 2.01 9.77
C LEU A 56 13.74 1.19 10.00
N ASP A 57 14.22 1.12 11.24
CA ASP A 57 15.30 0.24 11.65
C ASP A 57 14.71 -1.06 12.22
N ARG A 58 14.99 -2.21 11.61
CA ARG A 58 14.38 -3.49 12.02
C ARG A 58 14.75 -3.89 13.46
N GLU A 59 15.93 -3.50 13.93
CA GLU A 59 16.44 -3.82 15.28
C GLU A 59 15.96 -2.80 16.34
N GLY A 60 15.55 -1.62 15.90
CA GLY A 60 15.06 -0.56 16.77
C GLY A 60 13.67 -0.82 17.36
N THR A 61 13.31 -0.05 18.38
CA THR A 61 12.00 -0.12 19.07
C THR A 61 11.03 0.99 18.67
N SER A 62 11.49 1.97 17.90
CA SER A 62 10.66 3.11 17.47
C SER A 62 9.61 2.67 16.46
N GLN A 63 8.37 3.12 16.66
CA GLN A 63 7.23 2.77 15.82
C GLN A 63 6.73 3.96 15.01
N LEU A 64 6.10 3.68 13.86
CA LEU A 64 5.35 4.68 13.11
C LEU A 64 4.04 4.97 13.81
N THR A 65 3.81 6.25 14.10
CA THR A 65 2.49 6.72 14.56
C THR A 65 1.53 6.79 13.39
N MET A 66 0.23 6.88 13.68
CA MET A 66 -0.78 7.12 12.64
C MET A 66 -0.50 8.40 11.83
N LEU A 67 0.01 9.46 12.47
CA LEU A 67 0.37 10.69 11.77
C LEU A 67 1.54 10.48 10.80
N ASP A 68 2.55 9.70 11.18
CA ASP A 68 3.64 9.34 10.27
C ASP A 68 3.10 8.54 9.08
N MET A 69 2.23 7.55 9.33
CA MET A 69 1.62 6.73 8.29
C MET A 69 0.78 7.56 7.33
N CYS A 70 -0.03 8.50 7.82
CA CYS A 70 -0.79 9.42 6.98
C CYS A 70 0.13 10.31 6.11
N ALA A 71 1.20 10.85 6.68
CA ALA A 71 2.15 11.68 5.95
C ALA A 71 2.88 10.88 4.85
N ILE A 72 3.29 9.65 5.16
CA ILE A 72 3.94 8.73 4.22
C ILE A 72 2.98 8.31 3.11
N ALA A 73 1.75 7.89 3.44
CA ALA A 73 0.74 7.47 2.48
C ALA A 73 0.41 8.61 1.51
N LYS A 74 0.25 9.84 2.03
CA LYS A 74 0.05 11.04 1.23
C LYS A 74 1.24 11.31 0.30
N ALA A 75 2.47 11.19 0.80
CA ALA A 75 3.66 11.41 -0.01
C ALA A 75 3.76 10.41 -1.16
N MET A 76 3.47 9.13 -0.89
CA MET A 76 3.49 8.04 -1.86
C MET A 76 2.26 8.01 -2.78
N ASP A 77 1.26 8.85 -2.53
CA ASP A 77 -0.02 8.88 -3.25
C ASP A 77 -0.76 7.52 -3.20
N ILE A 78 -0.93 6.97 -1.99
CA ILE A 78 -1.59 5.67 -1.74
C ILE A 78 -2.50 5.77 -0.50
N SER A 79 -3.36 4.77 -0.30
CA SER A 79 -4.15 4.63 0.92
C SER A 79 -3.26 4.22 2.10
N VAL A 80 -3.58 4.72 3.31
CA VAL A 80 -2.90 4.32 4.56
C VAL A 80 -2.99 2.82 4.79
N VAL A 81 -4.10 2.18 4.39
CA VAL A 81 -4.28 0.72 4.52
C VAL A 81 -3.22 -0.05 3.72
N GLN A 82 -2.73 0.51 2.62
CA GLN A 82 -1.71 -0.13 1.79
C GLN A 82 -0.31 -0.10 2.44
N LEU A 83 -0.15 0.63 3.55
CA LEU A 83 1.06 0.62 4.40
C LEU A 83 1.03 -0.49 5.47
N LEU A 84 -0.12 -1.12 5.71
CA LEU A 84 -0.25 -2.17 6.71
C LEU A 84 0.43 -3.46 6.23
N PRO A 85 0.84 -4.35 7.16
CA PRO A 85 1.35 -5.67 6.84
C PRO A 85 0.44 -6.42 5.86
N LEU A 86 1.05 -7.10 4.88
CA LEU A 86 0.32 -7.97 3.98
C LEU A 86 -0.06 -9.26 4.67
N THR A 87 -1.25 -9.73 4.36
CA THR A 87 -1.69 -11.09 4.66
C THR A 87 -0.92 -12.14 3.84
N ALA A 88 -0.98 -13.39 4.23
CA ALA A 88 -0.35 -14.53 3.57
C ALA A 88 -0.94 -14.70 2.17
N ALA A 89 -2.26 -14.59 2.06
CA ALA A 89 -2.98 -14.61 0.79
C ALA A 89 -2.51 -13.48 -0.15
N GLU A 90 -2.31 -12.26 0.36
CA GLU A 90 -1.78 -11.14 -0.44
C GLU A 90 -0.32 -11.32 -0.86
N ARG A 91 0.49 -11.98 -0.03
CA ARG A 91 1.88 -12.33 -0.39
C ARG A 91 1.94 -13.38 -1.50
N GLU A 92 1.08 -14.40 -1.43
CA GLU A 92 0.99 -15.45 -2.44
C GLU A 92 0.42 -14.98 -3.77
N ALA A 93 -0.58 -14.08 -3.75
CA ALA A 93 -1.23 -13.54 -4.95
C ALA A 93 -0.31 -12.68 -5.85
N GLY A 94 0.94 -12.46 -5.44
CA GLY A 94 1.90 -11.60 -6.11
C GLY A 94 1.60 -10.15 -5.82
N VAL A 95 2.56 -9.46 -5.21
CA VAL A 95 2.36 -8.07 -4.76
C VAL A 95 2.15 -7.17 -5.97
N LYS A 96 0.90 -6.77 -6.21
CA LYS A 96 0.57 -5.78 -7.23
C LYS A 96 1.08 -4.40 -6.79
N PRO A 97 1.54 -3.55 -7.72
CA PRO A 97 1.85 -2.17 -7.42
C PRO A 97 0.63 -1.52 -6.74
N PRO A 98 0.84 -0.67 -5.72
CA PRO A 98 -0.27 -0.04 -5.03
C PRO A 98 -1.06 0.83 -6.01
N ALA A 99 -2.38 0.73 -5.95
CA ALA A 99 -3.26 1.66 -6.66
C ALA A 99 -3.00 3.08 -6.13
N LYS A 100 -2.78 4.03 -7.04
CA LYS A 100 -2.59 5.43 -6.66
C LYS A 100 -3.88 6.00 -6.10
N ALA A 101 -3.81 6.63 -4.93
CA ALA A 101 -4.95 7.29 -4.30
C ALA A 101 -5.50 8.43 -5.17
N SER A 102 -4.65 9.16 -5.89
CA SER A 102 -5.07 10.18 -6.86
C SER A 102 -5.97 9.64 -7.98
N MET A 103 -5.89 8.35 -8.29
CA MET A 103 -6.76 7.72 -9.28
C MET A 103 -8.15 7.40 -8.72
N LEU A 104 -8.41 7.50 -7.42
CA LEU A 104 -9.72 7.16 -6.84
C LEU A 104 -10.85 7.99 -7.45
N LYS A 105 -10.65 9.30 -7.63
CA LYS A 105 -11.66 10.15 -8.29
C LYS A 105 -11.92 9.73 -9.75
N MET A 106 -10.88 9.27 -10.44
CA MET A 106 -11.01 8.76 -11.80
C MET A 106 -11.81 7.44 -11.80
N TRP A 107 -11.52 6.53 -10.87
CA TRP A 107 -12.27 5.30 -10.70
C TRP A 107 -13.73 5.56 -10.35
N ASP A 108 -14.02 6.46 -9.42
CA ASP A 108 -15.39 6.85 -9.07
C ASP A 108 -16.14 7.41 -10.29
N ALA A 109 -15.47 8.27 -11.07
CA ALA A 109 -16.03 8.83 -12.30
C ALA A 109 -16.23 7.79 -13.41
N LEU A 110 -15.42 6.73 -13.45
CA LEU A 110 -15.60 5.61 -14.39
C LEU A 110 -16.74 4.70 -13.94
N LEU A 111 -16.77 4.30 -12.67
CA LEU A 111 -17.75 3.39 -12.09
C LEU A 111 -19.16 3.98 -11.98
N SER A 112 -19.28 5.30 -11.99
CA SER A 112 -20.57 6.01 -12.05
C SER A 112 -21.19 6.09 -13.45
N ARG A 113 -20.48 5.63 -14.49
CA ARG A 113 -21.00 5.60 -15.86
C ARG A 113 -22.00 4.46 -16.05
N ASN A 114 -22.88 4.62 -17.04
CA ASN A 114 -23.82 3.55 -17.40
C ASN A 114 -23.11 2.42 -18.18
N ALA A 115 -23.80 1.29 -18.34
CA ALA A 115 -23.25 0.09 -18.97
C ALA A 115 -22.77 0.34 -20.41
N GLU A 116 -23.55 1.08 -21.22
CA GLU A 116 -23.22 1.40 -22.61
C GLU A 116 -21.91 2.21 -22.71
N GLN A 117 -21.73 3.20 -21.83
CA GLN A 117 -20.51 4.00 -21.78
C GLN A 117 -19.29 3.18 -21.34
N LEU A 118 -19.47 2.27 -20.38
CA LEU A 118 -18.41 1.36 -19.95
C LEU A 118 -18.01 0.38 -21.06
N GLU A 119 -18.98 -0.12 -21.83
CA GLU A 119 -18.71 -0.98 -22.97
C GLU A 119 -17.90 -0.25 -24.05
N VAL A 120 -18.23 1.00 -24.35
CA VAL A 120 -17.44 1.83 -25.28
C VAL A 120 -16.00 2.01 -24.77
N ILE A 121 -15.82 2.29 -23.47
CA ILE A 121 -14.48 2.42 -22.86
C ILE A 121 -13.69 1.12 -23.02
N TYR A 122 -14.32 -0.03 -22.79
CA TYR A 122 -13.69 -1.35 -22.97
C TYR A 122 -13.29 -1.62 -24.42
N GLN A 123 -14.16 -1.31 -25.39
CA GLN A 123 -13.84 -1.50 -26.81
C GLN A 123 -12.68 -0.60 -27.26
N ILE A 124 -12.60 0.64 -26.75
CA ILE A 124 -11.47 1.54 -27.02
C ILE A 124 -10.18 0.98 -26.44
N ASP A 125 -10.19 0.51 -25.19
CA ASP A 125 -9.01 -0.09 -24.55
C ASP A 125 -8.49 -1.29 -25.35
N LYS A 126 -9.41 -2.16 -25.78
CA LYS A 126 -9.10 -3.31 -26.63
C LYS A 126 -8.45 -2.90 -27.94
N LEU A 127 -8.98 -1.90 -28.64
CA LEU A 127 -8.41 -1.41 -29.90
C LEU A 127 -7.00 -0.81 -29.73
N LEU A 128 -6.73 -0.18 -28.59
CA LEU A 128 -5.42 0.41 -28.29
C LEU A 128 -4.35 -0.64 -27.98
N HIS A 129 -4.75 -1.76 -27.37
CA HIS A 129 -3.83 -2.83 -26.98
C HIS A 129 -3.70 -3.95 -28.02
N ASP A 130 -4.71 -4.14 -28.89
CA ASP A 130 -4.66 -5.09 -30.01
C ASP A 130 -3.69 -4.64 -31.14
N LYS A 131 -3.33 -3.34 -31.22
CA LYS A 131 -2.38 -2.80 -32.22
C LYS A 131 -0.89 -2.94 -31.86
N LYS A 132 -0.56 -3.66 -30.79
CA LYS A 132 0.84 -4.02 -30.45
C LYS A 132 1.20 -5.45 -30.90
N GLY A 133 0.61 -5.92 -32.00
CA GLY A 133 1.03 -7.10 -32.74
C GLY A 133 1.88 -6.74 -33.94
#